data_AF-A0A3N0CYX8-F1
#
_entry.id   AF-A0A3N0CYX8-F1
#
_cell.length_a   1.000
_cell.length_b   1.000
_cell.length_c   1.000
_cell.angle_alpha   90.00
_cell.angle_beta   90.00
_cell.angle_gamma   90.00
#
_symmetry.space_group_name_H-M   'P 1'
#
loop_
_entity.id
_entity.type
_entity.pdbx_description
1 polymer ?
#
loop_
_entity_poly.entity_id
_entity_poly.type
_entity_poly.pdbx_seq_one_letter_code
_entity_poly.pdbx_strand_id
1 'polypeptide(L)'
;MDQKEFYKYYLPALAKALESDNNVSDFYIKGPEAFIEASEHKLREIEICLDTASGSNEFLDSVAYYFDAKSHGFNEIDGEKLCAYKERIKVKMLSIKSEYRIK
;
A
#
# COMPACT_ATOMS: atom_id res chain seq x y z
N MET A 1 -0.64 -16.36 7.94
CA MET A 1 -0.29 -15.09 8.59
C MET A 1 -1.53 -14.43 9.19
N ASP A 2 -1.43 -13.83 10.39
CA ASP A 2 -2.51 -13.01 10.95
C ASP A 2 -2.42 -11.54 10.48
N GLN A 3 -3.51 -10.77 10.60
CA GLN A 3 -3.56 -9.38 10.11
C GLN A 3 -2.50 -8.46 10.74
N LYS A 4 -2.19 -8.65 12.03
CA LYS A 4 -1.17 -7.84 12.70
C LYS A 4 0.21 -8.16 12.17
N GLU A 5 0.52 -9.44 11.98
CA GLU A 5 1.78 -9.87 11.37
C GLU A 5 1.90 -9.32 9.94
N PHE A 6 0.84 -9.40 9.14
CA PHE A 6 0.79 -8.83 7.79
C PHE A 6 1.11 -7.34 7.79
N TYR A 7 0.40 -6.54 8.59
CA TYR A 7 0.59 -5.09 8.60
C TYR A 7 1.96 -4.66 9.14
N LYS A 8 2.65 -5.49 9.92
CA LYS A 8 4.05 -5.21 10.32
C LYS A 8 5.02 -5.20 9.14
N TYR A 9 4.78 -6.02 8.12
CA TYR A 9 5.58 -6.03 6.90
C TYR A 9 5.05 -5.03 5.89
N TYR A 10 3.73 -4.99 5.71
CA TYR A 10 3.10 -4.21 4.66
C TYR A 10 3.17 -2.70 4.90
N LEU A 11 2.91 -2.21 6.13
CA LEU A 11 2.85 -0.77 6.38
C LEU A 11 4.21 -0.05 6.19
N PRO A 12 5.36 -0.59 6.66
CA PRO A 12 6.66 0.01 6.34
C PRO A 12 6.96 0.03 4.84
N ALA A 13 6.60 -1.04 4.13
CA ALA A 13 6.81 -1.13 2.70
C ALA A 13 5.94 -0.13 1.92
N LEU A 14 4.68 0.03 2.32
CA LEU A 14 3.78 1.04 1.79
C LEU A 14 4.30 2.47 2.04
N ALA A 15 4.84 2.75 3.23
CA ALA A 15 5.43 4.05 3.52
C ALA A 15 6.58 4.36 2.54
N LYS A 16 7.51 3.41 2.35
CA LYS A 16 8.61 3.55 1.38
C LYS A 16 8.11 3.75 -0.05
N ALA A 17 7.07 3.02 -0.47
CA ALA A 17 6.47 3.17 -1.79
C ALA A 17 5.87 4.58 -2.00
N LEU A 18 5.15 5.11 -1.00
CA LEU A 18 4.58 6.45 -1.03
C LEU A 18 5.63 7.57 -0.98
N GLU A 19 6.79 7.33 -0.38
CA GLU A 19 7.92 8.27 -0.39
C GLU A 19 8.68 8.25 -1.73
N SER A 20 8.88 7.05 -2.30
CA SER A 20 9.55 6.87 -3.59
C SER A 20 8.76 7.49 -4.76
N ASP A 21 7.43 7.55 -4.64
CA ASP A 21 6.52 8.19 -5.59
C ASP A 21 6.83 9.68 -5.86
N ASN A 22 7.45 10.40 -4.92
CA ASN A 22 7.78 11.82 -5.13
C ASN A 22 8.98 12.07 -6.06
N ASN A 23 9.76 11.04 -6.40
CA ASN A 23 11.09 11.20 -7.02
C ASN A 23 11.24 10.54 -8.40
N VAL A 24 10.22 9.85 -8.92
CA VAL A 24 10.36 8.99 -10.10
C VAL A 24 9.33 9.39 -11.16
N SER A 25 9.79 9.60 -12.39
CA SER A 25 8.95 9.73 -13.59
C SER A 25 7.89 8.63 -13.60
N ASP A 26 6.64 8.97 -13.97
CA ASP A 26 5.41 8.17 -13.78
C ASP A 26 5.44 6.73 -14.37
N PHE A 27 6.55 6.31 -15.00
CA PHE A 27 6.77 4.99 -15.60
C PHE A 27 7.48 3.95 -14.72
N TYR A 28 8.00 4.33 -13.54
CA TYR A 28 8.72 3.40 -12.65
C TYR A 28 8.17 3.37 -11.22
N ILE A 29 6.84 3.40 -11.11
CA ILE A 29 6.17 3.29 -9.83
C ILE A 29 6.23 1.85 -9.35
N LYS A 30 6.70 1.69 -8.12
CA LYS A 30 6.77 0.41 -7.43
C LYS A 30 5.72 0.40 -6.35
N GLY A 31 4.85 -0.62 -6.38
CA GLY A 31 3.89 -0.87 -5.31
C GLY A 31 4.60 -1.29 -4.00
N PRO A 32 3.84 -1.39 -2.89
CA PRO A 32 4.37 -1.78 -1.59
C PRO A 32 5.12 -3.10 -1.61
N GLU A 33 4.69 -4.07 -2.44
CA GLU A 33 5.30 -5.41 -2.54
C GLU A 33 6.80 -5.35 -2.86
N ALA A 34 7.22 -4.37 -3.65
CA ALA A 34 8.63 -4.20 -4.05
C ALA A 34 9.55 -3.71 -2.92
N PHE A 35 8.99 -3.27 -1.79
CA PHE A 35 9.73 -2.75 -0.63
C PHE A 35 9.63 -3.63 0.61
N ILE A 36 8.99 -4.80 0.49
CA ILE A 36 8.84 -5.73 1.60
C ILE A 36 10.17 -6.45 1.85
N GLU A 37 10.71 -6.22 3.04
CA GLU A 37 11.94 -6.86 3.51
C GLU A 37 11.58 -8.08 4.35
N ALA A 38 11.45 -9.24 3.72
CA ALA A 38 11.13 -10.51 4.38
C ALA A 38 11.80 -11.71 3.67
N SER A 39 11.79 -12.88 4.31
CA SER A 39 12.24 -14.12 3.66
C SER A 39 11.29 -14.52 2.52
N GLU A 40 11.76 -15.29 1.54
CA GLU A 40 10.95 -15.75 0.39
C GLU A 40 9.64 -16.43 0.84
N HIS A 41 9.72 -17.31 1.85
CA HIS A 41 8.53 -17.94 2.44
C HIS A 41 7.54 -16.90 2.97
N LYS A 42 8.05 -15.87 3.66
CA LYS A 42 7.21 -14.83 4.25
C LYS A 42 6.61 -13.92 3.19
N LEU A 43 7.33 -13.61 2.12
CA LEU A 43 6.81 -12.89 0.96
C LEU A 43 5.62 -13.64 0.34
N ARG A 44 5.74 -14.95 0.15
CA ARG A 44 4.65 -15.78 -0.37
C ARG A 44 3.40 -15.77 0.53
N GLU A 45 3.60 -15.81 1.85
CA GLU A 45 2.47 -15.68 2.79
C GLU A 45 1.78 -14.30 2.67
N ILE A 46 2.56 -13.23 2.46
CA ILE A 46 2.03 -11.87 2.28
C ILE A 46 1.27 -11.76 0.96
N GLU A 47 1.79 -12.30 -0.14
CA GLU A 47 1.12 -12.34 -1.45
C GLU A 47 -0.24 -13.04 -1.33
N ILE A 48 -0.29 -14.20 -0.65
CA ILE A 48 -1.56 -14.89 -0.39
C ILE A 48 -2.52 -14.01 0.41
N CYS A 49 -2.02 -13.27 1.41
CA CYS A 49 -2.84 -12.32 2.16
C CYS A 49 -3.36 -11.16 1.30
N LEU A 50 -2.58 -10.65 0.35
CA LEU A 50 -3.01 -9.60 -0.57
C LEU A 50 -4.08 -10.11 -1.53
N ASP A 51 -3.87 -11.27 -2.14
CA ASP A 51 -4.82 -11.88 -3.08
C ASP A 51 -6.16 -12.19 -2.40
N THR A 52 -6.11 -12.71 -1.18
CA THR A 52 -7.33 -13.03 -0.40
C THR A 52 -8.05 -11.80 0.13
N ALA A 53 -7.33 -10.69 0.34
CA ALA A 53 -7.91 -9.45 0.85
C ALA A 53 -8.50 -8.55 -0.25
N SER A 54 -8.19 -8.81 -1.52
CA SER A 54 -8.74 -8.10 -2.67
C SER A 54 -10.28 -8.08 -2.64
N GLY A 55 -10.87 -6.89 -2.71
CA GLY A 55 -12.32 -6.69 -2.68
C GLY A 55 -12.99 -6.92 -1.32
N SER A 56 -12.24 -7.32 -0.29
CA SER A 56 -12.74 -7.46 1.09
C SER A 56 -12.08 -6.48 2.07
N ASN A 57 -10.99 -5.83 1.65
CA ASN A 57 -10.26 -4.87 2.45
C ASN A 57 -10.14 -3.54 1.71
N GLU A 58 -11.08 -2.64 2.01
CA GLU A 58 -11.16 -1.31 1.37
C GLU A 58 -9.85 -0.51 1.42
N PHE A 59 -9.04 -0.71 2.46
CA PHE A 59 -7.74 -0.04 2.55
C PHE A 59 -6.75 -0.58 1.55
N LEU A 60 -6.65 -1.90 1.40
CA LEU A 60 -5.75 -2.52 0.43
C LEU A 60 -6.21 -2.25 -1.00
N ASP A 61 -7.52 -2.25 -1.25
CA ASP A 61 -8.09 -1.86 -2.54
C ASP A 61 -7.77 -0.40 -2.86
N SER A 62 -7.89 0.51 -1.87
CA SER A 62 -7.52 1.92 -2.04
C SER A 62 -6.03 2.07 -2.41
N VAL A 63 -5.16 1.30 -1.75
CA VAL A 63 -3.73 1.30 -2.06
C VAL A 63 -3.49 0.81 -3.49
N ALA A 64 -4.13 -0.27 -3.91
CA ALA A 64 -4.03 -0.80 -5.26
C ALA A 64 -4.48 0.24 -6.31
N TYR A 65 -5.63 0.89 -6.10
CA TYR A 65 -6.13 1.94 -7.00
C TYR A 65 -5.19 3.14 -7.09
N TYR A 66 -4.58 3.56 -5.97
CA TYR A 66 -3.61 4.64 -5.98
C TYR A 66 -2.40 4.34 -6.86
N PHE A 67 -1.77 3.18 -6.66
CA PHE A 67 -0.57 2.81 -7.41
C PHE A 67 -0.88 2.50 -8.88
N ASP A 68 -2.03 1.88 -9.17
CA ASP A 68 -2.50 1.67 -10.54
C ASP A 68 -2.72 3.00 -11.27
N ALA A 69 -3.47 3.92 -10.67
CA ALA A 69 -3.77 5.21 -11.28
C ALA A 69 -2.51 6.04 -11.50
N LYS A 70 -1.60 6.03 -10.52
CA LYS A 70 -0.32 6.71 -10.64
C LYS A 70 0.52 6.10 -11.78
N SER A 71 0.57 4.78 -11.92
CA SER A 71 1.33 4.10 -12.99
C SER A 71 0.83 4.39 -14.39
N HIS A 72 -0.44 4.76 -14.52
CA HIS A 72 -1.05 5.21 -15.78
C HIS A 72 -0.94 6.72 -15.99
N GLY A 73 -0.30 7.45 -15.07
CA GLY A 73 -0.17 8.91 -15.13
C GLY A 73 -1.48 9.66 -14.89
N PHE A 74 -2.46 9.05 -14.23
CA PHE A 74 -3.69 9.73 -13.85
C PHE A 74 -3.43 10.70 -12.70
N ASN A 75 -4.20 11.79 -12.69
CA ASN A 75 -4.13 12.84 -11.67
C ASN A 75 -5.28 12.76 -10.66
N GLU A 76 -6.26 11.89 -10.90
CA GLU A 76 -7.44 11.69 -10.06
C GLU A 76 -7.99 10.26 -10.15
N ILE A 77 -8.68 9.84 -9.10
CA ILE A 77 -9.42 8.58 -8.97
C ILE A 77 -10.84 8.96 -8.53
N ASP A 78 -11.87 8.58 -9.30
CA ASP A 78 -13.28 8.91 -9.02
C ASP A 78 -13.54 10.40 -8.74
N GLY A 79 -12.82 11.30 -9.42
CA GLY A 79 -12.92 12.76 -9.25
C GLY A 79 -12.16 13.31 -8.03
N GLU A 80 -11.47 12.46 -7.26
CA GLU A 80 -10.57 12.87 -6.18
C GLU A 80 -9.13 12.97 -6.67
N LYS A 81 -8.48 14.11 -6.44
CA LYS A 81 -7.06 14.31 -6.79
C LYS A 81 -6.17 13.27 -6.12
N LEU A 82 -5.20 12.74 -6.86
CA LEU A 82 -4.25 11.75 -6.35
C LEU A 82 -3.56 12.19 -5.05
N CYS A 83 -3.20 13.48 -4.92
CA CYS A 83 -2.60 14.01 -3.70
C CYS A 83 -3.52 13.88 -2.48
N ALA A 84 -4.83 14.12 -2.63
CA ALA A 84 -5.79 13.97 -1.54
C ALA A 84 -5.99 12.48 -1.21
N TYR A 85 -6.08 11.64 -2.24
CA TYR A 85 -6.17 10.19 -2.11
C TYR A 85 -4.98 9.61 -1.34
N LYS A 86 -3.76 10.07 -1.66
CA LYS A 86 -2.51 9.72 -0.96
C LYS A 86 -2.57 10.06 0.52
N GLU A 87 -3.05 11.25 0.87
CA GLU A 87 -3.19 11.66 2.27
C GLU A 87 -4.24 10.80 3.01
N ARG A 88 -5.34 10.41 2.36
CA ARG A 88 -6.31 9.48 2.95
C ARG A 88 -5.68 8.12 3.27
N ILE A 89 -4.87 7.58 2.35
CA ILE A 89 -4.12 6.35 2.59
C ILE A 89 -3.23 6.51 3.83
N LYS A 90 -2.47 7.60 3.93
CA LYS A 90 -1.60 7.86 5.09
C LYS A 90 -2.38 7.96 6.41
N VAL A 91 -3.52 8.64 6.41
CA VAL A 91 -4.39 8.71 7.60
C VAL A 91 -4.88 7.32 8.00
N LYS A 92 -5.32 6.50 7.03
CA LYS A 92 -5.76 5.13 7.30
C LYS A 92 -4.61 4.25 7.79
N MET A 93 -3.39 4.41 7.27
CA MET A 93 -2.20 3.74 7.78
C MET A 93 -1.97 4.04 9.26
N LEU A 94 -2.10 5.30 9.69
CA LEU A 94 -1.95 5.68 11.10
C LEU A 94 -3.02 5.01 11.98
N SER A 95 -4.27 4.95 11.51
CA SER A 95 -5.35 4.24 12.22
C SER A 95 -5.04 2.75 12.37
N ILE A 96 -4.58 2.08 11.32
CA ILE A 96 -4.19 0.66 11.35
C ILE A 96 -3.00 0.45 12.30
N LYS A 97 -1.98 1.33 12.27
CA LYS A 97 -0.86 1.26 13.21
C LYS A 97 -1.34 1.32 14.67
N SER A 98 -2.27 2.23 14.97
CA SER A 98 -2.85 2.36 16.30
C SER A 98 -3.67 1.12 16.70
N GLU A 99 -4.54 0.64 15.81
CA GLU A 99 -5.41 -0.52 16.03
C GLU A 99 -4.61 -1.78 16.36
N TYR A 100 -3.59 -2.09 15.56
CA TYR A 100 -2.75 -3.27 15.75
C TYR A 100 -1.56 -3.07 16.69
N ARG A 101 -1.38 -1.86 17.22
CA ARG A 101 -0.25 -1.44 18.07
C ARG A 101 1.11 -1.73 17.40
N ILE A 102 1.22 -1.34 16.14
CA ILE A 102 2.44 -1.44 15.33
C ILE A 102 3.24 -0.16 15.55
N LYS A 103 4.53 -0.31 15.91
CA LYS A 103 5.45 0.80 16.14
C LYS A 103 5.97 1.36 14.82
#